data_AF-A0A5C8SSD7-F1
#
_entry.id   AF-A0A5C8SSD7-F1
#
_cell.length_a   1.000
_cell.length_b   1.000
_cell.length_c   1.000
_cell.angle_alpha   90.00
_cell.angle_beta   90.00
_cell.angle_gamma   90.00
#
_symmetry.space_group_name_H-M   'P 1'
#
loop_
_entity.id
_entity.type
_entity.pdbx_description
1 polymer ?
#
loop_
_entity_poly.entity_id
_entity_poly.type
_entity_poly.pdbx_seq_one_letter_code
_entity_poly.pdbx_strand_id
1 'polypeptide(L)'
;MFPARVAIGLGPRPVLVVAAAVALVAGTVGVVRAPAVAIDPDLVRVIRCMALIKGGLALAALAACLWRLGRPAAGWRRFAYVAGPPSMLGGAVALWSLHGVGLAALGLHLGLFGVLAAGLTDPAFFDGWRRRRA
;
A
#
# COMPACT_ATOMS: atom_id res chain seq x y z
N MET A 1 27.35 -34.28 -3.26
CA MET A 1 27.37 -32.98 -2.54
C MET A 1 26.59 -32.00 -3.41
N PHE A 2 25.26 -31.92 -3.24
CA PHE A 2 24.38 -31.05 -4.03
C PHE A 2 24.13 -29.76 -3.25
N PRO A 3 24.23 -28.56 -3.86
CA PRO A 3 24.02 -27.31 -3.14
C PRO A 3 22.57 -27.21 -2.72
N ALA A 4 22.37 -26.98 -1.43
CA ALA A 4 21.09 -26.65 -0.83
C ALA A 4 20.51 -25.44 -1.58
N ARG A 5 19.47 -25.67 -2.39
CA ARG A 5 18.59 -24.60 -2.84
C ARG A 5 17.93 -24.07 -1.57
N VAL A 6 18.47 -22.99 -1.02
CA VAL A 6 17.74 -22.14 -0.09
C VAL A 6 16.59 -21.56 -0.90
N ALA A 7 15.47 -22.30 -0.97
CA ALA A 7 14.22 -21.74 -1.38
C ALA A 7 13.87 -20.73 -0.29
N ILE A 8 14.28 -19.49 -0.48
CA ILE A 8 13.82 -18.37 0.34
C ILE A 8 12.34 -18.19 -0.02
N GLY A 9 11.50 -19.08 0.51
CA GLY A 9 10.07 -18.90 0.51
C GLY A 9 9.76 -17.76 1.45
N LEU A 10 9.99 -16.52 1.01
CA LEU A 10 9.59 -15.33 1.73
C LEU A 10 8.09 -15.45 1.98
N GLY A 11 7.71 -15.59 3.24
CA GLY A 11 6.30 -15.52 3.63
C GLY A 11 5.67 -14.22 3.11
N PRO A 12 4.33 -14.12 3.06
CA PRO A 12 3.68 -12.95 2.47
C PRO A 12 3.94 -11.63 3.23
N ARG A 13 4.32 -11.70 4.51
CA ARG A 13 4.67 -10.54 5.34
C ARG A 13 5.95 -9.81 4.90
N PRO A 14 7.11 -10.47 4.82
CA PRO A 14 8.32 -9.79 4.35
C PRO A 14 8.17 -9.29 2.91
N VAL A 15 7.42 -10.00 2.05
CA VAL A 15 7.12 -9.50 0.70
C VAL A 15 6.33 -8.18 0.76
N LEU A 16 5.29 -8.10 1.58
CA LEU A 16 4.52 -6.87 1.77
C LEU A 16 5.39 -5.72 2.29
N VAL A 17 6.25 -5.96 3.28
CA VAL A 17 7.14 -4.94 3.84
C VAL A 17 8.14 -4.44 2.80
N VAL A 18 8.78 -5.36 2.07
CA VAL A 18 9.72 -5.01 1.01
C VAL A 18 9.01 -4.24 -0.10
N ALA A 19 7.84 -4.67 -0.54
CA ALA A 19 7.05 -3.96 -1.54
C ALA A 19 6.66 -2.55 -1.09
N ALA A 20 6.26 -2.39 0.18
CA ALA A 20 5.95 -1.07 0.75
C ALA A 20 7.18 -0.17 0.81
N ALA A 21 8.34 -0.70 1.22
CA ALA A 21 9.60 0.04 1.23
C ALA A 21 10.02 0.46 -0.18
N VAL A 22 9.93 -0.44 -1.15
CA VAL A 22 10.20 -0.15 -2.57
C VAL A 22 9.25 0.93 -3.10
N ALA A 23 7.96 0.87 -2.79
CA ALA A 23 6.99 1.88 -3.22
C ALA A 23 7.29 3.27 -2.63
N LEU A 24 7.72 3.34 -1.37
CA LEU A 24 8.15 4.59 -0.74
C LEU A 24 9.39 5.16 -1.44
N VAL A 25 10.42 4.33 -1.65
CA VAL A 25 11.67 4.76 -2.33
C VAL A 25 11.42 5.16 -3.78
N ALA A 26 10.61 4.40 -4.53
CA ALA A 26 10.25 4.75 -5.90
C ALA A 26 9.47 6.08 -5.95
N GLY A 27 8.60 6.33 -4.96
CA GLY A 27 7.86 7.58 -4.85
C GLY A 27 8.75 8.80 -4.60
N THR A 28 9.85 8.67 -3.84
CA THR A 28 10.75 9.81 -3.57
C THR A 28 11.56 10.24 -4.78
N VAL A 29 11.80 9.36 -5.76
CA VAL A 29 12.46 9.72 -7.03
C VAL A 29 11.69 10.80 -7.80
N GLY A 30 10.36 10.84 -7.65
CA GLY A 30 9.51 11.87 -8.25
C GLY A 30 9.58 13.24 -7.56
N VAL A 31 9.94 13.28 -6.27
CA VAL A 31 9.98 14.52 -5.46
C VAL A 31 11.07 15.48 -5.94
N VAL A 32 12.15 14.97 -6.52
CA VAL A 32 13.30 15.77 -6.97
C VAL A 32 12.99 16.55 -8.26
N ARG A 33 11.92 16.20 -8.98
CA ARG A 33 11.52 16.91 -10.21
C ARG A 33 10.58 18.06 -9.90
N ALA A 34 10.94 19.26 -10.35
CA ALA A 34 10.05 20.41 -10.30
C ALA A 34 8.73 20.11 -11.05
N PRO A 35 7.57 20.55 -10.53
CA PRO A 35 6.31 20.42 -11.25
C PRO A 35 6.42 21.15 -12.59
N ALA A 36 5.97 20.47 -13.66
CA ALA A 36 6.06 21.00 -15.02
C ALA A 36 5.13 22.20 -15.30
N VAL A 37 4.23 22.50 -14.35
CA VAL A 37 3.22 23.56 -14.45
C VAL A 37 3.29 24.42 -13.19
N ALA A 38 3.17 25.74 -13.36
CA ALA A 38 3.00 26.67 -12.25
C ALA A 38 1.62 26.41 -11.60
N ILE A 39 1.64 25.84 -10.40
CA ILE A 39 0.45 25.56 -9.59
C ILE A 39 0.38 26.61 -8.50
N ASP A 40 -0.84 27.12 -8.24
CA ASP A 40 -1.11 28.05 -7.16
C ASP A 40 -0.60 27.48 -5.79
N PRO A 41 0.13 28.27 -4.99
CA PRO A 41 0.68 27.80 -3.71
C PRO A 41 -0.37 27.30 -2.72
N ASP A 42 -1.58 27.85 -2.72
CA ASP A 42 -2.65 27.37 -1.83
C ASP A 42 -3.20 26.02 -2.30
N LEU A 43 -3.31 25.81 -3.62
CA LEU A 43 -3.68 24.53 -4.19
C LEU A 43 -2.65 23.44 -3.86
N VAL A 44 -1.35 23.77 -3.91
CA VAL A 44 -0.28 22.85 -3.49
C VAL A 44 -0.44 22.44 -2.02
N ARG A 45 -0.75 23.37 -1.13
CA ARG A 45 -0.96 23.08 0.30
C ARG A 45 -2.14 22.14 0.51
N VAL A 46 -3.25 22.38 -0.19
CA VAL A 46 -4.45 21.52 -0.13
C VAL A 46 -4.14 20.11 -0.62
N ILE A 47 -3.44 19.97 -1.76
CA ILE A 47 -3.08 18.65 -2.31
C ILE A 47 -2.15 17.90 -1.35
N ARG A 48 -1.16 18.58 -0.75
CA ARG A 48 -0.26 17.99 0.24
C ARG A 48 -1.01 17.53 1.50
N CYS A 49 -1.94 18.34 2.01
CA CYS A 49 -2.81 17.94 3.12
C CYS A 49 -3.63 16.69 2.77
N MET A 50 -4.26 16.66 1.58
CA MET A 50 -5.01 15.50 1.12
C MET A 50 -4.11 14.26 0.98
N ALA A 51 -2.89 14.43 0.47
CA ALA A 51 -1.91 13.35 0.34
C ALA A 51 -1.51 12.77 1.70
N LEU A 52 -1.40 13.58 2.76
CA LEU A 52 -1.17 13.09 4.13
C LEU A 52 -2.33 12.25 4.63
N ILE A 53 -3.57 12.71 4.47
CA ILE A 53 -4.77 11.96 4.88
C ILE A 53 -4.81 10.61 4.16
N LYS A 54 -4.58 10.63 2.84
CA LYS A 54 -4.52 9.43 1.99
C LYS A 54 -3.35 8.51 2.36
N GLY A 55 -2.19 9.06 2.72
CA GLY A 55 -1.06 8.32 3.25
C GLY A 55 -1.38 7.65 4.59
N GLY A 56 -2.10 8.33 5.48
CA GLY A 56 -2.60 7.76 6.73
C GLY A 56 -3.52 6.55 6.49
N LEU A 57 -4.42 6.64 5.51
CA LEU A 57 -5.25 5.50 5.10
C LEU A 57 -4.42 4.34 4.54
N ALA A 58 -3.38 4.63 3.75
CA ALA A 58 -2.46 3.62 3.24
C ALA A 58 -1.69 2.91 4.37
N LEU A 59 -1.25 3.65 5.39
CA LEU A 59 -0.62 3.08 6.58
C LEU A 59 -1.58 2.21 7.41
N ALA A 60 -2.82 2.66 7.58
CA ALA A 60 -3.85 1.85 8.25
C ALA A 60 -4.12 0.54 7.49
N ALA A 61 -4.20 0.60 6.16
CA ALA A 61 -4.35 -0.58 5.31
C ALA A 61 -3.13 -1.52 5.40
N LEU A 62 -1.91 -0.97 5.40
CA LEU A 62 -0.68 -1.74 5.58
C LEU A 62 -0.68 -2.47 6.93
N ALA A 63 -0.99 -1.78 8.02
CA ALA A 63 -1.07 -2.36 9.36
C ALA A 63 -2.13 -3.48 9.43
N ALA A 64 -3.31 -3.26 8.85
CA ALA A 64 -4.36 -4.27 8.77
C ALA A 64 -3.90 -5.51 7.97
N CYS A 65 -3.20 -5.32 6.85
CA CYS A 65 -2.68 -6.41 6.03
C CYS A 65 -1.55 -7.18 6.72
N LEU A 66 -0.62 -6.49 7.40
CA LEU A 66 0.44 -7.12 8.20
C LEU A 66 -0.15 -7.99 9.33
N TRP A 67 -1.18 -7.47 9.99
CA TRP A 67 -1.93 -8.23 10.98
C TRP A 67 -2.61 -9.46 10.38
N ARG A 68 -3.34 -9.29 9.26
CA ARG A 68 -4.12 -10.37 8.63
C ARG A 68 -3.25 -11.46 8.01
N LEU A 69 -2.12 -11.10 7.38
CA LEU A 69 -1.17 -12.03 6.76
C LEU A 69 -0.40 -12.89 7.78
N GLY A 70 -0.64 -12.69 9.09
CA GLY A 70 -0.22 -13.64 10.12
C GLY A 70 -0.99 -14.95 10.13
N ARG A 71 -2.06 -15.03 9.34
CA ARG A 71 -2.86 -16.23 9.12
C ARG A 71 -2.85 -16.55 7.63
N PRO A 72 -2.94 -17.83 7.24
CA PRO A 72 -3.00 -18.20 5.83
C PRO A 72 -4.15 -17.46 5.14
N ALA A 73 -3.83 -16.84 4.00
CA ALA A 73 -4.78 -16.24 3.07
C ALA A 73 -4.55 -16.91 1.71
N ALA A 74 -5.60 -17.45 1.11
CA ALA A 74 -5.51 -18.23 -0.12
C ALA A 74 -5.93 -17.41 -1.34
N GLY A 75 -5.34 -17.75 -2.50
CA GLY A 75 -5.72 -17.22 -3.81
C GLY A 75 -5.51 -15.71 -3.97
N TRP A 76 -6.44 -15.06 -4.67
CA TRP A 76 -6.36 -13.65 -5.08
C TRP A 76 -6.29 -12.68 -3.90
N ARG A 77 -6.81 -13.05 -2.72
CA ARG A 77 -6.79 -12.21 -1.51
C ARG A 77 -5.37 -11.98 -1.00
N ARG A 78 -4.51 -13.00 -1.10
CA ARG A 78 -3.09 -12.87 -0.75
C ARG A 78 -2.42 -11.82 -1.62
N PHE A 79 -2.70 -11.85 -2.93
CA PHE A 79 -2.19 -10.84 -3.85
C PHE A 79 -2.70 -9.44 -3.48
N ALA A 80 -4.00 -9.29 -3.24
CA ALA A 80 -4.60 -8.01 -2.86
C ALA A 80 -4.00 -7.43 -1.55
N TYR A 81 -3.79 -8.26 -0.52
CA TYR A 81 -3.17 -7.82 0.73
C TYR A 81 -1.68 -7.48 0.61
N VAL A 82 -0.99 -8.04 -0.38
CA VAL A 82 0.44 -7.76 -0.61
C VAL A 82 0.64 -6.57 -1.54
N ALA A 83 -0.13 -6.47 -2.63
CA ALA A 83 0.02 -5.43 -3.64
C ALA A 83 -0.75 -4.14 -3.31
N GLY A 84 -1.85 -4.24 -2.57
CA GLY A 84 -2.73 -3.11 -2.28
C GLY A 84 -2.04 -2.00 -1.47
N PRO A 85 -1.52 -2.28 -0.26
CA PRO A 85 -0.90 -1.24 0.57
C PRO A 85 0.30 -0.53 -0.07
N PRO A 86 1.25 -1.23 -0.74
CA PRO A 86 2.31 -0.58 -1.50
C PRO A 86 1.79 0.32 -2.62
N SER A 87 0.74 -0.09 -3.35
CA SER A 87 0.13 0.74 -4.40
C SER A 87 -0.49 2.01 -3.83
N MET A 88 -1.13 1.93 -2.66
CA MET A 88 -1.66 3.10 -1.95
C MET A 88 -0.56 4.05 -1.47
N LEU A 89 0.52 3.50 -0.91
CA LEU A 89 1.67 4.29 -0.46
C LEU A 89 2.35 4.99 -1.64
N GLY A 90 2.61 4.28 -2.73
CA GLY A 90 3.16 4.86 -3.95
C GLY A 90 2.26 5.97 -4.52
N GLY A 91 0.94 5.76 -4.55
CA GLY A 91 -0.03 6.77 -4.96
C GLY A 91 -0.04 8.01 -4.07
N ALA A 92 0.06 7.85 -2.74
CA ALA A 92 0.12 8.98 -1.80
C ALA A 92 1.41 9.80 -1.98
N VAL A 93 2.56 9.15 -2.15
CA VAL A 93 3.85 9.85 -2.39
C VAL A 93 3.89 10.51 -3.76
N ALA A 94 3.31 9.89 -4.79
CA ALA A 94 3.18 10.50 -6.12
C ALA A 94 2.28 11.75 -6.08
N LEU A 95 1.16 11.71 -5.36
CA LEU A 95 0.30 12.89 -5.11
C LEU A 95 1.06 14.00 -4.39
N TRP A 96 1.87 13.66 -3.39
CA TRP A 96 2.72 14.62 -2.69
C TRP A 96 3.73 15.32 -3.61
N SER A 97 4.24 14.59 -4.60
CA SER A 97 5.16 15.11 -5.62
C SER A 97 4.47 15.94 -6.71
N LEU A 98 3.14 16.07 -6.68
CA LEU A 98 2.33 16.78 -7.69
C LEU A 98 2.56 16.26 -9.13
N HIS A 99 3.07 15.04 -9.29
CA HIS A 99 3.45 14.47 -10.57
C HIS A 99 2.52 13.32 -10.91
N GLY A 100 1.98 13.29 -12.13
CA GLY A 100 1.16 12.17 -12.59
C GLY A 100 -0.08 11.92 -11.73
N VAL A 101 -0.82 12.97 -11.38
CA VAL A 101 -1.99 12.94 -10.46
C VAL A 101 -2.98 11.82 -10.81
N GLY A 102 -3.21 11.57 -12.10
CA GLY A 102 -4.07 10.47 -12.56
C GLY A 102 -3.56 9.08 -12.17
N LEU A 103 -2.29 8.78 -12.44
CA LEU A 103 -1.65 7.51 -12.04
C LEU A 103 -1.59 7.36 -10.52
N ALA A 104 -1.30 8.46 -9.82
CA ALA A 104 -1.26 8.51 -8.37
C ALA A 104 -2.63 8.19 -7.75
N ALA A 105 -3.70 8.75 -8.33
CA ALA A 105 -5.07 8.44 -7.95
C ALA A 105 -5.41 6.98 -8.25
N LEU A 106 -5.07 6.45 -9.44
CA LEU A 106 -5.35 5.06 -9.78
C LEU A 106 -4.67 4.09 -8.81
N GLY A 107 -3.38 4.25 -8.53
CA GLY A 107 -2.66 3.40 -7.59
C GLY A 107 -3.29 3.42 -6.19
N LEU A 108 -3.74 4.59 -5.75
CA LEU A 108 -4.41 4.74 -4.47
C LEU A 108 -5.78 4.06 -4.41
N HIS A 109 -6.64 4.31 -5.39
CA HIS A 109 -8.00 3.77 -5.37
C HIS A 109 -8.03 2.28 -5.67
N LEU A 110 -7.24 1.80 -6.64
CA LEU A 110 -7.13 0.36 -6.94
C LEU A 110 -6.56 -0.40 -5.74
N GLY A 111 -5.55 0.16 -5.06
CA GLY A 111 -5.02 -0.42 -3.83
C GLY A 111 -6.07 -0.50 -2.73
N LEU A 112 -6.82 0.60 -2.50
CA LEU A 112 -7.87 0.66 -1.48
C LEU A 112 -9.00 -0.33 -1.78
N PHE A 113 -9.55 -0.30 -2.99
CA PHE A 113 -10.63 -1.21 -3.38
C PHE A 113 -10.19 -2.66 -3.37
N GLY A 114 -8.95 -2.96 -3.76
CA GLY A 114 -8.38 -4.30 -3.67
C GLY A 114 -8.33 -4.81 -2.22
N VAL A 115 -7.83 -3.98 -1.29
CA VAL A 115 -7.77 -4.34 0.14
C VAL A 115 -9.16 -4.50 0.73
N LEU A 116 -10.10 -3.60 0.41
CA LEU A 116 -11.48 -3.68 0.88
C LEU A 116 -12.19 -4.92 0.33
N ALA A 117 -12.08 -5.20 -0.96
CA ALA A 117 -12.67 -6.40 -1.57
C ALA A 117 -12.09 -7.68 -0.94
N ALA A 118 -10.78 -7.72 -0.70
CA ALA A 118 -10.15 -8.85 -0.02
C ALA A 118 -10.65 -8.98 1.43
N GLY A 119 -10.74 -7.88 2.19
CA GLY A 119 -11.26 -7.85 3.56
C GLY A 119 -12.72 -8.28 3.68
N LEU A 120 -13.60 -7.71 2.85
CA LEU A 120 -15.04 -7.98 2.89
C LEU A 120 -15.39 -9.40 2.46
N THR A 121 -14.60 -9.99 1.56
CA THR A 121 -14.81 -11.39 1.15
C THR A 121 -14.17 -12.39 2.10
N ASP A 122 -13.33 -11.95 3.06
CA ASP A 122 -12.56 -12.80 3.95
C ASP A 122 -13.21 -12.98 5.34
N PRO A 123 -13.92 -14.09 5.61
CA PRO A 123 -14.56 -14.32 6.90
C PRO A 123 -13.54 -14.40 8.05
N ALA A 124 -12.34 -14.92 7.78
CA ALA A 124 -11.27 -15.01 8.77
C ALA A 124 -10.72 -13.63 9.19
N PHE A 125 -11.02 -12.57 8.43
CA PHE A 125 -10.71 -11.20 8.82
C PHE A 125 -11.51 -10.79 10.06
N PHE A 126 -12.81 -11.03 10.06
CA PHE A 126 -13.72 -10.67 11.16
C PHE A 126 -13.57 -11.58 12.38
N ASP A 127 -13.35 -12.88 12.18
CA ASP A 127 -13.13 -13.84 13.27
C ASP A 127 -11.86 -13.54 14.06
N GLY A 128 -10.81 -13.11 13.37
CA GLY A 128 -9.58 -12.67 14.02
C GLY A 128 -9.77 -11.41 14.85
N TRP A 129 -10.70 -10.52 14.45
CA TRP A 129 -10.95 -9.26 15.14
C TRP A 129 -11.79 -9.46 16.40
N ARG A 130 -12.84 -10.30 16.34
CA ARG A 130 -13.62 -10.67 17.54
C ARG A 130 -12.75 -11.29 18.62
N ARG A 131 -11.84 -12.21 18.26
CA ARG A 131 -10.90 -12.85 19.21
C ARG A 131 -9.91 -11.90 19.88
N ARG A 132 -9.68 -10.69 19.34
CA ARG A 132 -8.84 -9.68 20.01
C ARG A 132 -9.62 -8.82 21.00
N ARG A 133 -10.96 -8.78 20.89
CA ARG A 133 -11.85 -7.95 21.71
C ARG A 133 -12.51 -8.71 22.85
N ALA A 134 -12.61 -10.03 22.73
CA ALA A 134 -12.96 -10.94 23.82
C ALA A 134 -11.73 -11.17 24.71
#